data_AF-A0A0Q9KQJ3-F1
#
_entry.id   AF-A0A0Q9KQJ3-F1
#
_cell.length_a   1.000
_cell.length_b   1.000
_cell.length_c   1.000
_cell.angle_alpha   90.00
_cell.angle_beta   90.00
_cell.angle_gamma   90.00
#
_symmetry.space_group_name_H-M   'P 1'
#
loop_
_entity.id
_entity.type
_entity.pdbx_description
1 polymer ?
#
loop_
_entity_poly.entity_id
_entity_poly.type
_entity_poly.pdbx_seq_one_letter_code
_entity_poly.pdbx_strand_id
1 'polypeptide(L)'
;MSTLDIARSDSREVSIHPLAAAGLGAVAFGAAMTAGEVFDLNADTTDVTPVSMGEIALYVALVGAAVALASWLGVRALARGPQALQRTAMGLAIGSVLTFVVFWSGWPMVLGAVATALPFAYRRRVGSFSPAVVVSACAGALSFLAAAVVCVVG
;
A
#
# COMPACT_ATOMS: atom_id res chain seq x y z
N MET A 1 2.66 -18.08 44.52
CA MET A 1 1.82 -18.07 43.31
C MET A 1 2.19 -16.81 42.53
N SER A 2 2.70 -17.01 41.32
CA SER A 2 3.51 -16.10 40.50
C SER A 2 2.70 -14.93 39.93
N THR A 3 3.15 -13.70 40.18
CA THR A 3 2.72 -12.48 39.46
C THR A 3 3.39 -12.33 38.08
N LEU A 4 4.32 -13.23 37.73
CA LEU A 4 5.08 -13.21 36.48
C LEU A 4 4.36 -13.94 35.32
N ASP A 5 3.31 -14.70 35.60
CA ASP A 5 2.61 -15.48 34.56
C ASP A 5 1.42 -14.76 33.91
N ILE A 6 0.97 -13.61 34.44
CA ILE A 6 -0.13 -12.83 33.86
C ILE A 6 0.34 -11.88 32.74
N ALA A 7 1.63 -11.52 32.71
CA ALA A 7 2.17 -10.59 31.69
C ALA A 7 2.53 -11.26 30.35
N ARG A 8 2.36 -12.59 30.22
CA ARG A 8 2.86 -13.36 29.05
C ARG A 8 1.76 -13.95 28.16
N SER A 9 0.50 -13.60 28.37
CA SER A 9 -0.62 -14.03 27.53
C SER A 9 -1.16 -12.86 26.71
N ASP A 10 -1.04 -13.00 25.39
CA ASP A 10 -1.95 -12.43 24.39
C ASP A 10 -1.97 -10.94 24.10
N SER A 11 -0.82 -10.27 24.19
CA SER A 11 -0.52 -9.35 23.07
C SER A 11 -0.17 -10.20 21.86
N ARG A 12 -1.20 -10.69 21.15
CA ARG A 12 -1.11 -11.08 19.75
C ARG A 12 -0.74 -9.80 19.02
N GLU A 13 0.54 -9.47 19.09
CA GLU A 13 1.11 -8.23 18.62
C GLU A 13 0.72 -8.15 17.15
N VAL A 14 -0.17 -7.24 16.79
CA VAL A 14 -0.63 -7.04 15.42
C VAL A 14 0.59 -6.57 14.64
N SER A 15 1.37 -7.54 14.18
CA SER A 15 2.52 -7.35 13.32
C SER A 15 1.92 -6.88 12.02
N ILE A 16 2.17 -5.62 11.67
CA ILE A 16 1.68 -5.04 10.42
C ILE A 16 2.34 -5.82 9.30
N HIS A 17 1.61 -6.79 8.76
CA HIS A 17 2.12 -7.72 7.77
C HIS A 17 2.11 -7.01 6.40
N PRO A 18 3.20 -7.04 5.62
CA PRO A 18 3.25 -6.38 4.31
C PRO A 18 2.12 -6.81 3.38
N LEU A 19 1.69 -8.08 3.49
CA LEU A 19 0.56 -8.61 2.75
C LEU A 19 -0.78 -7.96 3.14
N ALA A 20 -0.99 -7.66 4.42
CA ALA A 20 -2.20 -6.96 4.87
C ALA A 20 -2.21 -5.51 4.39
N ALA A 21 -1.05 -4.84 4.42
CA ALA A 21 -0.91 -3.49 3.87
C ALA A 21 -1.13 -3.45 2.35
N ALA A 22 -0.56 -4.42 1.61
CA ALA A 22 -0.78 -4.54 0.17
C ALA A 22 -2.25 -4.83 -0.16
N GLY A 23 -2.88 -5.74 0.60
CA GLY A 23 -4.30 -6.04 0.48
C GLY A 23 -5.19 -4.83 0.75
N LEU A 24 -4.86 -4.02 1.76
CA LEU A 24 -5.56 -2.76 2.02
C LEU A 24 -5.44 -1.78 0.85
N GLY A 25 -4.26 -1.69 0.23
CA GLY A 25 -4.07 -0.90 -0.98
C GLY A 25 -4.93 -1.37 -2.16
N ALA A 26 -5.04 -2.68 -2.37
CA ALA A 26 -5.86 -3.26 -3.42
C ALA A 26 -7.37 -3.04 -3.17
N VAL A 27 -7.83 -3.23 -1.93
CA VAL A 27 -9.22 -2.96 -1.54
C VAL A 27 -9.55 -1.49 -1.69
N ALA A 28 -8.64 -0.59 -1.29
CA ALA A 28 -8.82 0.85 -1.45
C ALA A 28 -8.94 1.24 -2.93
N PHE A 29 -8.13 0.64 -3.82
CA PHE A 29 -8.25 0.85 -5.26
C PHE A 29 -9.61 0.42 -5.79
N GLY A 30 -10.06 -0.79 -5.45
CA GLY A 30 -11.39 -1.27 -5.86
C GLY A 30 -12.51 -0.36 -5.35
N ALA A 31 -12.42 0.06 -4.09
CA ALA A 31 -13.38 0.97 -3.47
C ALA A 31 -13.41 2.35 -4.15
N ALA A 32 -12.24 2.93 -4.45
CA ALA A 32 -12.12 4.21 -5.14
C ALA A 32 -12.74 4.17 -6.54
N MET A 33 -12.44 3.13 -7.32
CA MET A 33 -13.04 2.91 -8.64
C MET A 33 -14.57 2.78 -8.53
N THR A 34 -15.07 1.95 -7.60
CA THR A 34 -16.54 1.82 -7.42
C THR A 34 -17.20 3.11 -6.94
N ALA A 35 -16.50 3.93 -6.15
CA ALA A 35 -17.04 5.20 -5.69
C ALA A 35 -17.13 6.21 -6.84
N GLY A 36 -16.12 6.29 -7.71
CA GLY A 36 -16.17 7.14 -8.92
C GLY A 36 -17.37 6.80 -9.80
N GLU A 37 -17.63 5.50 -10.02
CA GLU A 37 -18.77 5.01 -10.80
C GLU A 37 -20.13 5.24 -10.12
N VAL A 38 -20.26 4.92 -8.82
CA VAL A 38 -21.55 5.03 -8.11
C VAL A 38 -21.99 6.49 -7.92
N PHE A 39 -21.03 7.39 -7.72
CA PHE A 39 -21.31 8.80 -7.52
C PHE A 39 -21.29 9.62 -8.81
N ASP A 40 -21.10 8.99 -9.98
CA ASP A 40 -21.00 9.66 -11.29
C ASP A 40 -19.97 10.80 -11.27
N LEU A 41 -18.88 10.58 -10.51
CA LEU A 41 -17.81 11.56 -10.33
C LEU A 41 -16.72 11.43 -11.38
N ASN A 42 -16.66 10.29 -12.08
CA ASN A 42 -15.89 10.14 -13.30
C ASN A 42 -16.51 11.05 -14.37
N ALA A 43 -16.00 12.28 -14.46
CA ALA A 43 -16.48 13.29 -15.38
C ALA A 43 -16.03 13.00 -16.82
N ASP A 44 -16.35 11.83 -17.38
CA ASP A 44 -16.25 11.59 -18.81
C ASP A 44 -17.54 12.06 -19.49
N THR A 45 -17.51 13.33 -19.85
CA THR A 45 -18.47 13.93 -20.77
C THR A 45 -18.32 13.23 -22.13
N THR A 46 -19.37 12.52 -22.55
CA THR A 46 -19.60 11.96 -23.90
C THR A 46 -18.68 10.80 -24.33
N ASP A 47 -19.29 9.65 -24.66
CA ASP A 47 -18.70 8.39 -25.14
C ASP A 47 -18.07 7.43 -24.13
N VAL A 48 -18.82 7.05 -23.08
CA VAL A 48 -18.44 5.89 -22.23
C VAL A 48 -18.79 4.60 -22.97
N THR A 49 -17.79 3.97 -23.58
CA THR A 49 -17.88 2.52 -23.85
C THR A 49 -17.80 1.80 -22.51
N PRO A 50 -18.74 0.90 -22.18
CA PRO A 50 -18.70 0.18 -20.92
C PRO A 50 -17.39 -0.61 -20.80
N VAL A 51 -16.72 -0.50 -19.65
CA VAL A 51 -15.46 -1.20 -19.37
C VAL A 51 -15.63 -2.68 -19.70
N SER A 52 -14.81 -3.17 -20.62
CA SER A 52 -14.89 -4.55 -21.09
C SER A 52 -14.44 -5.52 -19.99
N MET A 53 -14.95 -6.75 -20.02
CA MET A 53 -14.47 -7.82 -19.12
C MET A 53 -12.96 -8.05 -19.26
N GLY A 54 -12.39 -7.79 -20.45
CA GLY A 54 -10.95 -7.86 -20.70
C GLY A 54 -10.16 -6.79 -19.95
N GLU A 55 -10.66 -5.55 -19.92
CA GLU A 55 -10.04 -4.46 -19.16
C GLU A 55 -10.13 -4.69 -17.65
N ILE A 56 -11.26 -5.19 -17.15
CA ILE A 56 -11.40 -5.58 -15.74
C ILE A 56 -10.37 -6.66 -15.39
N ALA A 57 -10.26 -7.70 -16.21
CA ALA A 57 -9.27 -8.76 -16.01
C ALA A 57 -7.83 -8.22 -16.01
N LEU A 58 -7.53 -7.27 -16.91
CA LEU A 58 -6.23 -6.61 -16.96
C LEU A 58 -5.95 -5.78 -15.70
N TYR A 59 -6.91 -5.00 -15.20
CA TYR A 59 -6.75 -4.25 -13.95
C TYR A 59 -6.52 -5.19 -12.76
N VAL A 60 -7.31 -6.25 -12.65
CA VAL A 60 -7.14 -7.25 -11.58
C VAL A 60 -5.76 -7.91 -11.66
N ALA A 61 -5.30 -8.28 -12.86
CA ALA A 61 -3.97 -8.87 -13.05
C ALA A 61 -2.84 -7.89 -12.67
N LEU A 62 -2.96 -6.61 -13.06
CA LEU A 62 -1.98 -5.57 -12.73
C LEU A 62 -1.93 -5.29 -11.24
N VAL A 63 -3.07 -5.14 -10.58
CA VAL A 63 -3.15 -4.95 -9.13
C VAL A 63 -2.61 -6.19 -8.39
N GLY A 64 -2.97 -7.39 -8.86
CA GLY A 64 -2.45 -8.65 -8.33
C GLY A 64 -0.92 -8.73 -8.40
N ALA A 65 -0.33 -8.30 -9.53
CA ALA A 65 1.11 -8.22 -9.69
C ALA A 65 1.75 -7.22 -8.70
N ALA A 66 1.14 -6.04 -8.52
CA ALA A 66 1.61 -5.06 -7.54
C ALA A 66 1.57 -5.62 -6.10
N VAL A 67 0.48 -6.30 -5.73
CA VAL A 67 0.32 -6.93 -4.41
C VAL A 67 1.39 -8.00 -4.21
N ALA A 68 1.58 -8.89 -5.17
CA ALA A 68 2.59 -9.94 -5.09
C ALA A 68 4.00 -9.36 -4.93
N LEU A 69 4.35 -8.37 -5.75
CA LEU A 69 5.66 -7.72 -5.72
C LEU A 69 5.91 -7.00 -4.39
N ALA A 70 4.97 -6.14 -3.96
CA ALA A 70 5.09 -5.35 -2.75
C ALA A 70 5.14 -6.22 -1.50
N SER A 71 4.29 -7.25 -1.44
CA SER A 71 4.27 -8.23 -0.35
C SER A 71 5.59 -9.00 -0.29
N TRP A 72 6.08 -9.49 -1.42
CA TRP A 72 7.33 -10.24 -1.51
C TRP A 72 8.53 -9.39 -1.07
N LEU A 73 8.64 -8.16 -1.56
CA LEU A 73 9.70 -7.23 -1.17
C LEU A 73 9.62 -6.89 0.33
N GLY A 74 8.42 -6.61 0.86
CA GLY A 74 8.21 -6.30 2.27
C GLY A 74 8.56 -7.46 3.20
N VAL A 75 8.11 -8.68 2.87
CA VAL A 75 8.43 -9.91 3.63
C VAL A 75 9.93 -10.17 3.61
N ARG A 76 10.57 -10.05 2.44
CA ARG A 76 12.03 -10.21 2.29
C ARG A 76 12.81 -9.15 3.07
N ALA A 77 12.31 -7.93 3.17
CA ALA A 77 12.91 -6.87 3.96
C ALA A 77 12.81 -7.14 5.47
N LEU A 78 11.66 -7.64 5.93
CA LEU A 78 11.46 -8.08 7.32
C LEU A 78 12.45 -9.18 7.73
N ALA A 79 12.80 -10.09 6.82
CA ALA A 79 13.75 -11.17 7.11
C ALA A 79 15.22 -10.69 7.23
N ARG A 80 15.58 -9.54 6.65
CA ARG A 80 16.98 -9.12 6.45
C ARG A 80 17.52 -8.09 7.44
N GLY A 81 16.64 -7.40 8.17
CA GLY A 81 17.03 -6.43 9.21
C GLY A 81 16.60 -4.98 8.94
N PRO A 82 16.90 -4.05 9.85
CA PRO A 82 16.35 -2.68 9.83
C PRO A 82 16.80 -1.84 8.63
N GLN A 83 18.06 -1.98 8.17
CA GLN A 83 18.53 -1.26 6.97
C GLN A 83 17.80 -1.71 5.70
N ALA A 84 17.49 -3.02 5.58
CA ALA A 84 16.73 -3.54 4.46
C ALA A 84 15.29 -3.00 4.47
N LEU A 85 14.64 -2.92 5.64
CA LEU A 85 13.32 -2.31 5.79
C LEU A 85 13.29 -0.86 5.32
N GLN A 86 14.27 -0.04 5.75
CA GLN A 86 14.35 1.36 5.34
C GLN A 86 14.55 1.50 3.82
N ARG A 87 15.46 0.72 3.23
CA ARG A 87 15.70 0.75 1.77
C ARG A 87 14.47 0.31 0.98
N THR A 88 13.79 -0.75 1.43
CA THR A 88 12.58 -1.24 0.77
C THR A 88 11.42 -0.26 0.92
N ALA A 89 11.21 0.33 2.11
CA ALA A 89 10.19 1.36 2.30
C ALA A 89 10.42 2.55 1.36
N MET A 90 11.65 3.04 1.27
CA MET A 90 12.01 4.13 0.36
C MET A 90 11.85 3.74 -1.11
N GLY A 91 12.28 2.53 -1.49
CA GLY A 91 12.13 2.03 -2.85
C GLY A 91 10.67 1.89 -3.27
N LEU A 92 9.80 1.40 -2.37
CA LEU A 92 8.36 1.32 -2.61
C LEU A 92 7.70 2.70 -2.65
N ALA A 93 8.14 3.64 -1.82
CA ALA A 93 7.65 5.02 -1.86
C ALA A 93 8.00 5.70 -3.20
N ILE A 94 9.26 5.59 -3.65
CA ILE A 94 9.68 6.09 -4.97
C ILE A 94 8.90 5.39 -6.08
N GLY A 95 8.78 4.06 -5.99
CA GLY A 95 7.98 3.26 -6.92
C GLY A 95 6.54 3.75 -7.00
N SER A 96 5.89 4.03 -5.87
CA SER A 96 4.51 4.53 -5.82
C SER A 96 4.36 5.86 -6.56
N VAL A 97 5.27 6.81 -6.32
CA VAL A 97 5.28 8.12 -6.98
C VAL A 97 5.51 7.98 -8.47
N LEU A 98 6.47 7.14 -8.89
CA LEU A 98 6.74 6.92 -10.31
C LEU A 98 5.56 6.23 -11.00
N THR A 99 4.97 5.22 -10.36
CA THR A 99 3.79 4.55 -10.91
C THR A 99 2.59 5.46 -10.97
N PHE A 100 2.47 6.47 -10.10
CA PHE A 100 1.38 7.44 -10.21
C PHE A 100 1.46 8.24 -11.52
N VAL A 101 2.68 8.54 -11.99
CA VAL A 101 2.90 9.27 -13.24
C VAL A 101 2.74 8.35 -14.47
N VAL A 102 3.10 7.07 -14.37
CA VAL A 102 3.22 6.16 -15.52
C VAL A 102 2.05 5.17 -15.64
N PHE A 103 1.44 4.77 -14.52
CA PHE A 103 0.47 3.67 -14.42
C PHE A 103 -0.74 4.02 -13.55
N TRP A 104 -1.90 4.12 -14.19
CA TRP A 104 -3.20 4.41 -13.56
C TRP A 104 -3.90 3.19 -12.94
N SER A 105 -3.21 2.05 -12.77
CA SER A 105 -3.82 0.74 -12.48
C SER A 105 -3.76 0.32 -11.00
N GLY A 106 -3.84 1.27 -10.06
CA GLY A 106 -3.89 0.98 -8.62
C GLY A 106 -2.53 0.65 -7.95
N TRP A 107 -1.45 0.58 -8.74
CA TRP A 107 -0.08 0.40 -8.24
C TRP A 107 0.34 1.45 -7.19
N PRO A 108 0.04 2.75 -7.35
CA PRO A 108 0.41 3.74 -6.35
C PRO A 108 -0.24 3.48 -4.99
N MET A 109 -1.49 3.00 -4.97
CA MET A 109 -2.19 2.67 -3.74
C MET A 109 -1.57 1.43 -3.06
N VAL A 110 -1.29 0.37 -3.82
CA VAL A 110 -0.68 -0.84 -3.24
C VAL A 110 0.74 -0.57 -2.72
N LEU A 111 1.59 0.06 -3.54
CA LEU A 111 2.97 0.38 -3.16
C LEU A 111 3.01 1.41 -2.03
N GLY A 112 2.18 2.44 -2.10
CA GLY A 112 2.05 3.48 -1.08
C GLY A 112 1.64 2.89 0.27
N ALA A 113 0.63 2.02 0.30
CA ALA A 113 0.17 1.36 1.54
C ALA A 113 1.26 0.49 2.18
N VAL A 114 2.05 -0.24 1.40
CA VAL A 114 3.18 -1.02 1.94
C VAL A 114 4.32 -0.11 2.40
N ALA A 115 4.61 0.95 1.65
CA ALA A 115 5.65 1.92 1.98
C ALA A 115 5.35 2.68 3.29
N THR A 116 4.08 2.94 3.61
CA THR A 116 3.67 3.54 4.88
C THR A 116 3.68 2.55 6.04
N ALA A 117 3.39 1.28 5.78
CA ALA A 117 3.35 0.22 6.79
C ALA A 117 4.74 -0.22 7.29
N LEU A 118 5.73 -0.37 6.41
CA LEU A 118 7.09 -0.81 6.75
C LEU A 118 7.81 0.05 7.81
N PRO A 119 7.68 1.39 7.83
CA PRO A 119 8.15 2.27 8.90
C PRO A 119 7.80 1.81 10.31
N PHE A 120 6.59 1.28 10.53
CA PHE A 120 6.18 0.80 11.84
C PHE A 120 6.95 -0.46 12.25
N ALA A 121 7.23 -1.35 11.30
CA ALA A 121 8.08 -2.51 11.55
C ALA A 121 9.54 -2.12 11.82
N TYR A 122 10.04 -1.08 11.15
CA TYR A 122 11.37 -0.50 11.45
C TYR A 122 11.43 0.03 12.89
N ARG A 123 10.46 0.87 13.29
CA ARG A 123 10.41 1.43 14.65
C ARG A 123 10.39 0.36 15.73
N ARG A 124 9.68 -0.75 15.51
CA ARG A 124 9.65 -1.86 16.48
C ARG A 124 11.02 -2.51 16.70
N ARG A 125 11.91 -2.49 15.70
CA ARG A 125 13.24 -3.09 15.81
C ARG A 125 14.30 -2.13 16.33
N VAL A 126 14.15 -0.82 16.06
CA VAL A 126 15.18 0.19 16.35
C VAL A 126 14.79 1.10 17.52
N GLY A 127 13.51 1.16 17.90
CA GLY A 127 12.98 1.99 18.99
C GLY A 127 12.68 3.44 18.58
N SER A 128 13.25 3.93 17.48
CA SER A 128 13.03 5.28 16.95
C SER A 128 12.81 5.28 15.43
N PHE A 129 12.23 6.36 14.92
CA PHE A 129 12.12 6.59 13.48
C PHE A 129 13.37 7.31 12.97
N SER A 130 13.92 6.85 11.84
CA SER A 130 14.92 7.62 11.11
C SER A 130 14.24 8.62 10.16
N PRO A 131 14.86 9.78 9.86
CA PRO A 131 14.28 10.77 8.95
C PRO A 131 13.88 10.20 7.60
N ALA A 132 14.70 9.31 7.03
CA ALA A 132 14.41 8.65 5.76
C ALA A 132 13.16 7.75 5.82
N VAL A 133 12.92 7.08 6.95
CA VAL A 133 11.74 6.24 7.16
C VAL A 133 10.47 7.11 7.26
N VAL A 134 10.57 8.29 7.88
CA VAL A 134 9.46 9.26 7.92
C VAL A 134 9.17 9.79 6.52
N VAL A 135 10.19 10.19 5.77
CA VAL A 135 10.04 10.65 4.37
C VAL A 135 9.38 9.58 3.51
N SER A 136 9.81 8.32 3.61
CA SER A 136 9.16 7.23 2.85
C SER A 136 7.70 7.02 3.26
N ALA A 137 7.38 7.15 4.55
CA ALA A 137 6.01 7.05 5.04
C ALA A 137 5.13 8.17 4.49
N CYS A 138 5.60 9.41 4.56
CA CYS A 138 4.86 10.56 4.04
C CYS A 138 4.70 10.49 2.53
N ALA A 139 5.76 10.15 1.78
CA ALA A 139 5.69 10.01 0.33
C ALA A 139 4.73 8.88 -0.09
N GLY A 140 4.77 7.73 0.59
CA GLY A 140 3.83 6.64 0.35
C GLY A 140 2.39 7.01 0.69
N ALA A 141 2.15 7.74 1.78
CA ALA A 141 0.83 8.20 2.18
C ALA A 141 0.25 9.20 1.17
N LEU A 142 1.07 10.17 0.75
CA LEU A 142 0.66 11.17 -0.22
C LEU A 142 0.38 10.54 -1.59
N SER A 143 1.22 9.61 -2.05
CA SER A 143 0.98 8.90 -3.31
C SER A 143 -0.28 8.03 -3.24
N PHE A 144 -0.52 7.35 -2.12
CA PHE A 144 -1.75 6.60 -1.88
C PHE A 144 -2.99 7.49 -1.95
N LEU A 145 -2.98 8.61 -1.23
CA LEU A 145 -4.12 9.54 -1.18
C LEU A 145 -4.34 10.21 -2.54
N ALA A 146 -3.29 10.67 -3.20
CA ALA A 146 -3.38 11.27 -4.52
C ALA A 146 -3.99 10.30 -5.53
N ALA A 147 -3.54 9.04 -5.54
CA ALA A 147 -4.11 8.02 -6.39
C ALA A 147 -5.58 7.73 -6.05
N ALA A 148 -5.94 7.67 -4.76
CA ALA A 148 -7.32 7.45 -4.34
C ALA A 148 -8.25 8.56 -4.83
N VAL A 149 -7.81 9.82 -4.72
CA VAL A 149 -8.56 10.98 -5.22
C VAL A 149 -8.72 10.90 -6.74
N VAL A 150 -7.63 10.65 -7.47
CA VAL A 150 -7.64 10.53 -8.93
C VAL A 150 -8.57 9.40 -9.39
N CYS A 151 -8.51 8.23 -8.76
CA CYS A 151 -9.42 7.12 -9.09
C CYS A 151 -10.90 7.39 -8.79
N VAL A 152 -11.22 8.39 -7.95
CA VAL A 152 -12.61 8.78 -7.66
C VAL A 152 -13.11 9.87 -8.60
N VAL A 153 -12.23 10.79 -9.01
CA VAL A 153 -12.63 12.03 -9.71
C VAL A 153 -12.40 11.96 -11.22
N GLY A 154 -11.53 11.07 -11.71
CA GLY A 154 -11.08 11.10 -13.11
C GLY A 154 -9.92 12.08 -13.29
#